data_AF-A0A2D8EUU5-F1
#
_entry.id   AF-A0A2D8EUU5-F1
#
_cell.length_a   1.000
_cell.length_b   1.000
_cell.length_c   1.000
_cell.angle_alpha   90.00
_cell.angle_beta   90.00
_cell.angle_gamma   90.00
#
_symmetry.space_group_name_H-M   'P 1'
#
loop_
_entity.id
_entity.type
_entity.pdbx_description
1 polymer ?
#
loop_
_entity_poly.entity_id
_entity_poly.type
_entity_poly.pdbx_seq_one_letter_code
_entity_poly.pdbx_strand_id
1 'polypeptide(L)'
;MPKTSSSDIFNSWVDRVNEILNELPKTTITGNEIEFTDDEFQTCLKKLEQCALKFDDFPIYPINEKIATELVWDQLRGYNEQPDN
;
A
#
# COMPACT_ATOMS: atom_id res chain seq x y z
N MET A 1 7.02 16.53 -21.57
CA MET A 1 7.13 15.60 -20.43
C MET A 1 5.99 15.89 -19.47
N PRO A 2 5.29 14.89 -18.94
CA PRO A 2 4.35 15.11 -17.84
C PRO A 2 5.12 15.76 -16.68
N LYS A 3 4.55 16.80 -16.07
CA LYS A 3 5.15 17.44 -14.90
C LYS A 3 4.98 16.48 -13.71
N THR A 4 6.08 16.08 -13.09
CA THR A 4 6.05 15.36 -11.80
C THR A 4 5.96 16.38 -10.65
N SER A 5 5.47 15.92 -9.50
CA SER A 5 5.43 16.74 -8.29
C SER A 5 6.86 17.02 -7.79
N SER A 6 7.12 18.26 -7.38
CA SER A 6 8.38 18.67 -6.73
C SER A 6 8.27 18.71 -5.19
N SER A 7 7.20 18.13 -4.62
CA SER A 7 7.02 18.05 -3.17
C SER A 7 7.70 16.81 -2.61
N ASP A 8 8.82 17.00 -1.92
CA ASP A 8 9.59 15.90 -1.30
C ASP A 8 8.76 15.12 -0.28
N ILE A 9 7.93 15.80 0.50
CA ILE A 9 7.04 15.19 1.50
C ILE A 9 6.03 14.26 0.82
N PHE A 10 5.36 14.75 -0.23
CA PHE A 10 4.38 13.96 -0.96
C PHE A 10 5.04 12.77 -1.67
N ASN A 11 6.15 13.02 -2.36
CA ASN A 11 6.86 11.97 -3.10
C ASN A 11 7.37 10.87 -2.14
N SER A 12 7.98 11.25 -1.01
CA SER A 12 8.44 10.28 0.00
C SER A 12 7.29 9.46 0.60
N TRP A 13 6.11 10.07 0.78
CA TRP A 13 4.93 9.36 1.26
C TRP A 13 4.40 8.37 0.21
N VAL A 14 4.33 8.78 -1.06
CA VAL A 14 3.95 7.90 -2.18
C VAL A 14 4.92 6.73 -2.31
N ASP A 15 6.23 6.99 -2.27
CA ASP A 15 7.27 5.97 -2.36
C ASP A 15 7.12 4.95 -1.23
N ARG A 16 6.87 5.40 0.00
CA ARG A 16 6.65 4.52 1.15
C ARG A 16 5.37 3.68 1.02
N VAL A 17 4.27 4.25 0.55
CA VAL A 17 3.04 3.47 0.27
C VAL A 17 3.31 2.42 -0.80
N ASN A 18 4.01 2.79 -1.86
CA ASN A 18 4.38 1.89 -2.95
C ASN A 18 5.30 0.75 -2.46
N GLU A 19 6.30 1.04 -1.63
CA GLU A 19 7.14 0.02 -0.98
C GLU A 19 6.32 -1.00 -0.18
N ILE A 20 5.40 -0.52 0.67
CA ILE A 20 4.54 -1.39 1.48
C ILE A 20 3.68 -2.30 0.60
N LEU A 21 3.08 -1.77 -0.47
CA LEU A 21 2.26 -2.57 -1.39
C LEU A 21 3.08 -3.61 -2.17
N ASN A 22 4.32 -3.28 -2.53
CA ASN A 22 5.22 -4.23 -3.22
C ASN A 22 5.71 -5.36 -2.31
N GLU A 23 5.67 -5.19 -0.98
CA GLU A 23 5.97 -6.26 -0.03
C GLU A 23 4.84 -7.30 0.10
N LEU A 24 3.61 -6.98 -0.36
CA LEU A 24 2.49 -7.90 -0.32
C LEU A 24 2.69 -9.02 -1.37
N PRO A 25 2.78 -10.29 -0.97
CA PRO A 25 2.90 -11.39 -1.92
C PRO A 25 1.60 -11.60 -2.70
N LYS A 26 1.68 -12.31 -3.84
CA LYS A 26 0.52 -12.65 -4.68
C LYS A 26 -0.37 -13.74 -4.05
N THR A 27 0.25 -14.63 -3.28
CA THR A 27 -0.39 -15.77 -2.60
C THR A 27 0.14 -15.93 -1.19
N THR A 28 -0.60 -16.65 -0.35
CA THR A 28 -0.13 -17.05 0.97
C THR A 28 1.06 -18.01 0.86
N ILE A 29 1.75 -18.26 1.98
CA ILE A 29 2.85 -19.25 2.02
C ILE A 29 2.44 -20.66 1.54
N THR A 30 1.15 -21.01 1.62
CA THR A 30 0.62 -22.29 1.14
C THR A 30 0.21 -22.26 -0.33
N GLY A 31 0.37 -21.12 -1.01
CA GLY A 31 0.00 -20.94 -2.41
C GLY A 31 -1.48 -20.65 -2.66
N ASN A 32 -2.25 -20.32 -1.61
CA ASN A 32 -3.66 -19.95 -1.75
C ASN A 32 -3.80 -18.45 -2.05
N GLU A 33 -4.97 -18.06 -2.55
CA GLU A 33 -5.34 -16.64 -2.63
C GLU A 33 -5.33 -16.01 -1.23
N ILE A 34 -4.94 -14.74 -1.16
CA ILE A 34 -4.89 -14.00 0.11
C ILE A 34 -6.29 -13.52 0.49
N GLU A 35 -6.72 -13.86 1.68
CA GLU A 35 -7.96 -13.43 2.31
C GLU A 35 -7.72 -12.30 3.32
N PHE A 36 -8.78 -11.59 3.71
CA PHE A 36 -8.70 -10.50 4.68
C PHE A 36 -8.07 -10.94 6.01
N THR A 37 -8.32 -12.17 6.45
CA THR A 37 -7.86 -12.68 7.74
C THR A 37 -6.40 -13.15 7.73
N ASP A 38 -5.76 -13.21 6.56
CA ASP A 38 -4.40 -13.71 6.45
C ASP A 38 -3.36 -12.73 7.02
N ASP A 39 -2.27 -13.29 7.53
CA ASP A 39 -1.21 -12.54 8.19
C ASP A 39 -0.55 -11.55 7.21
N GLU A 40 -0.36 -11.96 5.95
CA GLU A 40 0.19 -11.13 4.88
C GLU A 40 -0.69 -9.88 4.63
N PHE A 41 -2.01 -10.08 4.56
CA PHE A 41 -2.98 -9.00 4.38
C PHE A 41 -2.96 -8.05 5.57
N GLN A 42 -3.10 -8.61 6.78
CA GLN A 42 -3.18 -7.85 8.03
C GLN A 42 -1.88 -7.09 8.32
N THR A 43 -0.74 -7.65 7.93
CA THR A 43 0.57 -6.97 8.06
C THR A 43 0.67 -5.78 7.12
N CYS A 44 0.26 -5.94 5.85
CA CYS A 44 0.26 -4.84 4.89
C CYS A 44 -0.70 -3.71 5.33
N LEU A 45 -1.93 -4.08 5.74
CA LEU A 45 -2.94 -3.16 6.29
C LEU A 45 -2.37 -2.32 7.44
N LYS A 46 -1.77 -2.95 8.46
CA LYS A 46 -1.19 -2.24 9.62
C LYS A 46 -0.05 -1.30 9.22
N LYS A 47 0.80 -1.69 8.26
CA LYS A 47 1.88 -0.82 7.75
C LYS A 47 1.32 0.40 7.04
N LEU A 48 0.27 0.23 6.24
CA LEU A 48 -0.41 1.33 5.55
C LEU A 48 -1.06 2.29 6.56
N GLU A 49 -1.77 1.79 7.57
CA GLU A 49 -2.39 2.64 8.60
C GLU A 49 -1.37 3.47 9.40
N GLN A 50 -0.16 2.94 9.59
CA GLN A 50 0.96 3.65 10.21
C GLN A 50 1.67 4.60 9.24
N CYS A 51 1.42 4.47 7.93
CA CYS A 51 1.92 5.39 6.93
C CYS A 51 1.07 6.66 6.94
N ALA A 52 1.69 7.76 7.33
CA ALA A 52 1.01 9.04 7.39
C ALA A 52 1.79 10.11 6.66
N LEU A 53 1.05 10.99 5.98
CA LEU A 53 1.62 12.19 5.38
C LEU A 53 1.82 13.21 6.51
N LYS A 54 3.09 13.55 6.76
CA LYS A 54 3.49 14.46 7.83
C LYS A 54 4.12 15.71 7.23
N PHE A 55 3.62 16.87 7.62
CA PHE A 55 4.27 18.16 7.38
C PHE A 55 4.76 18.70 8.72
N ASP A 56 5.84 19.47 8.70
CA ASP A 56 6.53 19.91 9.93
C ASP A 56 5.61 20.68 10.90
N ASP A 57 4.61 21.42 10.38
CA ASP A 57 3.75 22.31 11.16
C ASP A 57 2.24 21.94 11.15
N PHE A 58 1.84 20.81 10.54
CA PHE A 58 0.41 20.46 10.35
C PHE A 58 0.04 19.10 10.95
N PRO A 59 -1.26 18.84 11.17
CA PRO A 59 -1.73 17.54 11.62
C PRO A 59 -1.27 16.41 10.68
N ILE A 60 -0.98 15.27 11.28
CA ILE A 60 -0.66 14.02 10.61
C ILE A 60 -1.91 13.57 9.85
N TYR A 61 -1.77 13.26 8.56
CA TYR A 61 -2.83 12.64 7.75
C TYR A 61 -2.56 11.14 7.62
N PRO A 62 -3.07 10.29 8.53
CA PRO A 62 -2.92 8.85 8.44
C PRO A 62 -3.80 8.28 7.32
N ILE A 63 -3.38 7.14 6.77
CA ILE A 63 -4.29 6.31 5.98
C ILE A 63 -5.23 5.62 6.97
N ASN A 64 -6.54 5.77 6.78
CA ASN A 64 -7.51 5.05 7.61
C ASN A 64 -7.68 3.60 7.14
N GLU A 65 -8.21 2.74 8.02
CA GLU A 65 -8.44 1.31 7.77
C GLU A 65 -9.16 1.04 6.44
N LYS A 66 -10.19 1.83 6.12
CA LYS A 66 -10.96 1.65 4.89
C LYS A 66 -10.10 1.87 3.66
N ILE A 67 -9.35 2.97 3.59
CA ILE A 67 -8.48 3.27 2.45
C ILE A 67 -7.33 2.25 2.37
N ALA A 68 -6.76 1.89 3.51
CA ALA A 68 -5.70 0.88 3.55
C ALA A 68 -6.19 -0.48 3.04
N THR A 69 -7.38 -0.92 3.46
CA THR A 69 -8.01 -2.16 2.99
C THR A 69 -8.24 -2.14 1.47
N GLU A 70 -8.79 -1.04 0.94
CA GLU A 70 -9.01 -0.90 -0.50
C GLU A 70 -7.69 -0.92 -1.30
N LEU A 71 -6.62 -0.32 -0.77
CA LEU A 71 -5.29 -0.35 -1.41
C LEU A 71 -4.70 -1.77 -1.45
N VAL A 72 -4.86 -2.57 -0.39
CA VAL A 72 -4.41 -3.97 -0.39
C VAL A 72 -5.19 -4.80 -1.41
N TRP A 73 -6.51 -4.61 -1.50
CA TRP A 73 -7.33 -5.33 -2.50
C TRP A 73 -7.03 -4.90 -3.93
N ASP A 74 -6.80 -3.62 -4.17
CA ASP A 74 -6.44 -3.10 -5.48
C ASP A 74 -5.10 -3.68 -5.95
N GLN A 75 -4.12 -3.79 -5.06
CA GLN A 75 -2.84 -4.43 -5.35
C GLN A 75 -3.00 -5.92 -5.73
N LEU A 76 -3.76 -6.68 -4.94
CA LEU A 76 -4.02 -8.10 -5.24
C LEU A 76 -4.75 -8.28 -6.57
N ARG A 77 -5.69 -7.39 -6.91
CA ARG A 77 -6.34 -7.37 -8.22
C ARG A 77 -5.34 -7.10 -9.34
N GLY A 78 -4.44 -6.15 -9.14
CA GLY A 78 -3.37 -5.83 -10.08
C GLY A 78 -2.49 -7.04 -10.42
N TYR A 79 -2.21 -7.91 -9.45
CA TYR A 79 -1.47 -9.17 -9.70
C TYR A 79 -2.22 -10.20 -10.54
N ASN A 80 -3.55 -10.20 -10.49
CA ASN A 80 -4.39 -11.12 -11.27
C ASN A 80 -4.63 -10.61 -12.70
N GLU A 81 -4.55 -9.30 -12.90
CA GLU A 81 -4.72 -8.66 -14.22
C GLU A 81 -3.41 -8.56 -15.03
N GLN A 82 -2.25 -8.64 -14.37
CA GLN A 82 -0.96 -8.76 -15.04
C GLN A 82 -0.70 -10.24 -15.40
N PRO A 83 -0.66 -10.62 -16.69
CA PRO A 83 -0.24 -11.96 -17.07
C PRO A 83 1.19 -12.18 -16.59
N ASP A 84 1.46 -13.34 -16.00
CA ASP A 84 2.79 -13.73 -15.54
C ASP A 84 3.78 -13.58 -16.72
N ASN A 85 4.68 -12.60 -16.64
CA ASN A 85 5.79 -12.41 -17.60
C ASN A 85 6.94 -13.36 -17.28
#